data_AF-A0A8T5UPQ8-F1
#
_entry.id   AF-A0A8T5UPQ8-F1
#
_cell.length_a   1.000
_cell.length_b   1.000
_cell.length_c   1.000
_cell.angle_alpha   90.00
_cell.angle_beta   90.00
_cell.angle_gamma   90.00
#
_symmetry.space_group_name_H-M   'P 1'
#
loop_
_entity.id
_entity.type
_entity.pdbx_description
1 polymer ?
#
loop_
_entity_poly.entity_id
_entity_poly.type
_entity_poly.pdbx_seq_one_letter_code
_entity_poly.pdbx_strand_id
1 'polypeptide(L)'
;MLIWSMLVEVFYRRAHTPGYKTTLNLLRFAGVFVHEVAHYTLAILFGVKTGKVRVKYRSEDKSRVSVHGSVGLPEFERNSLLQTFAISFAPVLISTFLFMFCLDVIFTIQTELWVNVIAAVFGGSLLLGLEPSGQDIKLIGQTFQNDPRYSVYQILLLVLSGVLIWLFVDLYFISLPFEVLYYIEYFVVLTIFYFSLKGVFWIVSKLTKGVIKKMGKMQVSSPKLLTRKGRFRHINDPNEREVKW
;
A
#
# COMPACT_ATOMS: atom_id res chain seq x y z
N MET A 1 -21.54 -4.28 -1.98
CA MET A 1 -20.62 -5.33 -2.51
C MET A 1 -20.23 -6.36 -1.45
N LEU A 2 -19.77 -5.99 -0.26
CA LEU A 2 -19.50 -6.93 0.86
C LEU A 2 -20.68 -7.87 1.20
N ILE A 3 -21.92 -7.36 1.14
CA ILE A 3 -23.13 -8.19 1.34
C ILE A 3 -23.22 -9.29 0.28
N TRP A 4 -22.78 -9.02 -0.95
CA TRP A 4 -22.85 -9.97 -2.06
C TRP A 4 -21.78 -11.06 -1.93
N SER A 5 -20.55 -10.72 -1.53
CA SER A 5 -19.51 -11.72 -1.25
C SER A 5 -19.92 -12.63 -0.09
N MET A 6 -20.50 -12.06 0.98
CA MET A 6 -21.04 -12.83 2.12
C MET A 6 -22.18 -13.77 1.69
N LEU A 7 -23.12 -13.29 0.87
CA LEU A 7 -24.23 -14.12 0.36
C LEU A 7 -23.73 -15.28 -0.51
N VAL A 8 -22.74 -15.04 -1.37
CA VAL A 8 -22.15 -16.11 -2.19
C VAL A 8 -21.39 -17.10 -1.31
N GLU A 9 -20.72 -16.65 -0.25
CA GLU A 9 -20.01 -17.56 0.66
C GLU A 9 -20.99 -18.42 1.48
N VAL A 10 -22.10 -17.84 1.94
CA VAL A 10 -23.20 -18.58 2.58
C VAL A 10 -23.80 -19.61 1.62
N PHE A 11 -24.05 -19.21 0.37
CA PHE A 11 -24.55 -20.12 -0.67
C PHE A 11 -23.54 -21.24 -0.96
N TYR A 12 -22.25 -20.93 -1.09
CA TYR A 12 -21.18 -21.91 -1.31
C TYR A 12 -21.08 -22.94 -0.19
N ARG A 13 -21.24 -22.50 1.07
CA ARG A 13 -21.26 -23.39 2.24
C ARG A 13 -22.48 -24.30 2.24
N ARG A 14 -23.62 -23.83 1.72
CA ARG A 14 -24.90 -24.56 1.67
C ARG A 14 -25.07 -25.42 0.40
N ALA A 15 -24.32 -25.15 -0.66
CA ALA A 15 -24.30 -25.97 -1.86
C ALA A 15 -23.65 -27.34 -1.54
N HIS A 16 -24.43 -28.42 -1.64
CA HIS A 16 -23.91 -29.78 -1.42
C HIS A 16 -23.46 -30.46 -2.72
N THR A 17 -23.86 -29.94 -3.89
CA THR A 17 -23.55 -30.56 -5.19
C THR A 17 -22.10 -30.26 -5.61
N PRO A 18 -21.28 -31.28 -5.90
CA PRO A 18 -19.87 -31.09 -6.25
C PRO A 18 -19.68 -30.29 -7.56
N GLY A 19 -20.61 -30.38 -8.52
CA GLY A 19 -20.57 -29.61 -9.77
C GLY A 19 -20.59 -28.09 -9.55
N TYR A 20 -21.52 -27.59 -8.72
CA TYR A 20 -21.61 -26.16 -8.41
C TYR A 20 -20.35 -25.64 -7.70
N LYS A 21 -19.75 -26.45 -6.81
CA LYS A 21 -18.48 -26.07 -6.16
C LYS A 21 -17.34 -25.94 -7.16
N THR A 22 -17.24 -26.85 -8.13
CA THR A 22 -16.20 -26.79 -9.16
C THR A 22 -16.35 -25.54 -10.02
N THR A 23 -17.57 -25.23 -10.48
CA THR A 23 -17.84 -24.03 -11.28
C THR A 23 -17.55 -22.75 -10.51
N LEU A 24 -17.96 -22.66 -9.24
CA LEU A 24 -17.67 -21.51 -8.38
C LEU A 24 -16.16 -21.35 -8.12
N ASN A 25 -15.41 -22.45 -7.98
CA ASN A 25 -13.96 -22.39 -7.77
C ASN A 25 -13.21 -21.94 -9.03
N LEU A 26 -13.64 -22.39 -10.21
CA LEU A 26 -13.16 -21.90 -11.51
C LEU A 26 -13.45 -20.42 -11.67
N LEU A 27 -14.67 -20.00 -11.35
CA LEU A 27 -15.07 -18.59 -11.40
C LEU A 27 -14.22 -17.77 -10.43
N ARG A 28 -14.05 -18.22 -9.19
CA ARG A 28 -13.25 -17.51 -8.18
C ARG A 28 -11.77 -17.39 -8.58
N PHE A 29 -11.25 -18.31 -9.39
CA PHE A 29 -9.84 -18.29 -9.79
C PHE A 29 -9.45 -17.06 -10.59
N ALA A 30 -10.25 -16.64 -11.57
CA ALA A 30 -9.94 -15.45 -12.36
C ALA A 30 -9.96 -14.17 -11.48
N GLY A 31 -10.92 -14.06 -10.55
CA GLY A 31 -11.01 -12.95 -9.61
C GLY A 31 -9.83 -12.91 -8.65
N VAL A 32 -9.42 -14.06 -8.09
CA VAL A 32 -8.22 -14.15 -7.24
C VAL A 32 -6.96 -13.83 -8.05
N PHE A 33 -6.87 -14.23 -9.32
CA PHE A 33 -5.74 -13.86 -10.16
C PHE A 33 -5.64 -12.34 -10.34
N VAL A 34 -6.75 -11.68 -10.69
CA VAL A 34 -6.80 -10.21 -10.79
C VAL A 34 -6.47 -9.54 -9.46
N HIS A 35 -6.96 -10.10 -8.36
CA HIS A 35 -6.67 -9.62 -7.01
C HIS A 35 -5.16 -9.60 -6.71
N GLU A 36 -4.45 -10.70 -6.95
CA GLU A 36 -3.00 -10.75 -6.74
C GLU A 36 -2.22 -9.85 -7.71
N VAL A 37 -2.67 -9.78 -8.96
CA VAL A 37 -2.07 -8.87 -9.96
C VAL A 37 -2.24 -7.41 -9.54
N ALA A 38 -3.36 -7.06 -8.93
CA ALA A 38 -3.61 -5.72 -8.41
C ALA A 38 -2.62 -5.36 -7.29
N HIS A 39 -2.43 -6.25 -6.31
CA HIS A 39 -1.41 -6.06 -5.28
C HIS A 39 -0.01 -5.89 -5.88
N TYR A 40 0.36 -6.76 -6.81
CA TYR A 40 1.68 -6.73 -7.46
C TYR A 40 1.91 -5.42 -8.23
N THR A 41 0.92 -4.99 -9.01
CA THR A 41 0.99 -3.78 -9.83
C THR A 41 1.17 -2.53 -8.97
N LEU A 42 0.36 -2.37 -7.93
CA LEU A 42 0.49 -1.22 -7.04
C LEU A 42 1.75 -1.29 -6.20
N ALA A 43 2.18 -2.47 -5.77
CA ALA A 43 3.45 -2.62 -5.06
C ALA A 43 4.65 -2.17 -5.91
N ILE A 44 4.69 -2.51 -7.20
CA ILE A 44 5.70 -1.99 -8.14
C ILE A 44 5.60 -0.48 -8.27
N LEU A 45 4.38 0.05 -8.48
CA LEU A 45 4.17 1.49 -8.68
C LEU A 45 4.68 2.31 -7.48
N PHE A 46 4.48 1.81 -6.26
CA PHE A 46 4.96 2.44 -5.03
C PHE A 46 6.42 2.14 -4.69
N GLY A 47 7.15 1.43 -5.56
CA GLY A 47 8.56 1.08 -5.36
C GLY A 47 8.78 0.09 -4.20
N VAL A 48 7.76 -0.65 -3.81
CA VAL A 48 7.86 -1.70 -2.79
C VAL A 48 8.48 -2.94 -3.42
N LYS A 49 9.49 -3.52 -2.77
CA LYS A 49 10.11 -4.76 -3.26
C LYS A 49 9.08 -5.89 -3.20
N THR A 50 8.72 -6.40 -4.36
CA THR A 50 7.83 -7.54 -4.51
C THR A 50 8.65 -8.82 -4.69
N GLY A 51 8.17 -9.91 -4.09
CA GLY A 51 8.60 -11.26 -4.38
C GLY A 51 7.81 -11.85 -5.54
N LYS A 52 7.80 -13.18 -5.63
CA LYS A 52 7.01 -13.90 -6.65
C LYS A 52 5.52 -13.86 -6.31
N VAL A 53 4.68 -13.54 -7.29
CA VAL A 53 3.23 -13.74 -7.24
C VAL A 53 2.95 -15.24 -7.33
N ARG A 54 2.16 -15.79 -6.41
CA ARG A 54 1.74 -17.20 -6.44
C ARG A 54 0.24 -17.29 -6.29
N VAL A 55 -0.42 -17.89 -7.27
CA VAL A 55 -1.84 -18.26 -7.19
C VAL A 55 -1.91 -19.78 -7.07
N LYS A 56 -2.54 -20.29 -6.01
CA LYS A 56 -2.70 -21.73 -5.75
C LYS A 56 -4.17 -22.09 -5.76
N TYR A 57 -4.49 -23.15 -6.51
CA TYR A 57 -5.86 -23.68 -6.59
C TYR A 57 -6.25 -24.57 -5.39
N ARG A 58 -5.25 -25.13 -4.68
CA ARG A 58 -5.44 -26.02 -3.52
C ARG A 58 -4.70 -25.49 -2.30
N SER A 59 -5.31 -25.61 -1.12
CA SER A 59 -4.63 -25.35 0.16
C SER A 59 -3.61 -26.46 0.44
N GLU A 60 -2.43 -26.07 0.92
CA GLU A 60 -1.34 -26.99 1.29
C GLU A 60 -1.71 -27.94 2.43
N ASP A 61 -2.68 -27.57 3.26
CA ASP A 61 -2.90 -28.20 4.56
C ASP A 61 -4.05 -29.24 4.56
N LYS A 62 -4.92 -29.23 3.54
CA LYS A 62 -6.18 -30.01 3.57
C LYS A 62 -6.60 -30.72 2.29
N SER A 63 -5.80 -30.69 1.22
CA SER A 63 -6.17 -31.21 -0.12
C SER A 63 -7.55 -30.75 -0.65
N ARG A 64 -8.15 -29.73 -0.02
CA ARG A 64 -9.44 -29.15 -0.39
C ARG A 64 -9.20 -28.08 -1.45
N VAL A 65 -10.11 -28.02 -2.43
CA VAL A 65 -10.10 -26.94 -3.42
C VAL A 65 -10.46 -25.65 -2.69
N SER A 66 -9.49 -24.75 -2.64
CA SER A 66 -9.62 -23.46 -2.00
C SER A 66 -8.63 -22.53 -2.67
N VAL A 67 -9.15 -21.72 -3.58
CA VAL A 67 -8.32 -20.84 -4.40
C VAL A 67 -7.84 -19.69 -3.53
N HIS A 68 -6.53 -19.55 -3.39
CA HIS A 68 -5.90 -18.46 -2.66
C HIS A 68 -4.67 -18.00 -3.42
N GLY A 69 -4.39 -16.71 -3.34
CA GLY A 69 -3.18 -16.11 -3.85
C GLY A 69 -2.31 -15.57 -2.72
N SER A 70 -1.07 -15.26 -3.06
CA SER A 70 -0.18 -14.50 -2.20
C SER A 70 0.85 -13.78 -3.06
N VAL A 71 1.06 -12.50 -2.78
CA VAL A 71 2.24 -11.76 -3.21
C VAL A 71 3.22 -11.71 -2.04
N GLY A 72 4.42 -12.28 -2.24
CA GLY A 72 5.47 -12.17 -1.24
C GLY A 72 5.92 -10.71 -1.08
N LEU A 73 5.90 -10.18 0.14
CA LEU A 73 6.39 -8.84 0.46
C LEU A 73 7.63 -8.98 1.38
N PRO A 74 8.83 -9.26 0.82
CA PRO A 74 10.03 -9.58 1.59
C PRO A 74 10.52 -8.45 2.51
N GLU A 75 10.15 -7.19 2.25
CA GLU A 75 10.53 -6.02 3.06
C GLU A 75 9.30 -5.24 3.56
N PHE A 76 8.23 -5.95 3.95
CA PHE A 76 6.97 -5.32 4.37
C PHE A 76 7.14 -4.31 5.51
N GLU A 77 8.03 -4.57 6.47
CA GLU A 77 8.27 -3.71 7.64
C GLU A 77 8.79 -2.31 7.29
N ARG A 78 9.31 -2.12 6.06
CA ARG A 78 9.85 -0.84 5.59
C ARG A 78 8.82 0.02 4.87
N ASN A 79 7.61 -0.51 4.66
CA ASN A 79 6.55 0.20 3.97
C ASN A 79 5.92 1.25 4.89
N SER A 80 5.58 2.40 4.31
CA SER A 80 4.78 3.40 5.02
C SER A 80 3.31 2.99 5.09
N LEU A 81 2.56 3.52 6.08
CA LEU A 81 1.12 3.23 6.23
C LEU A 81 0.36 3.49 4.93
N LEU A 82 0.64 4.60 4.25
CA LEU A 82 -0.02 4.94 2.98
C LEU A 82 0.27 3.93 1.87
N GLN A 83 1.52 3.45 1.76
CA GLN A 83 1.89 2.42 0.78
C GLN A 83 1.19 1.10 1.10
N THR A 84 1.23 0.67 2.36
CA THR A 84 0.53 -0.55 2.81
C THR A 84 -0.96 -0.42 2.53
N PHE A 85 -1.58 0.69 2.91
CA PHE A 85 -3.00 0.95 2.69
C PHE A 85 -3.36 0.88 1.20
N ALA A 86 -2.61 1.59 0.34
CA ALA A 86 -2.88 1.60 -1.09
C ALA A 86 -2.69 0.23 -1.74
N ILE A 87 -1.66 -0.53 -1.33
CA ILE A 87 -1.44 -1.90 -1.82
C ILE A 87 -2.56 -2.83 -1.33
N SER A 88 -2.92 -2.78 -0.05
CA SER A 88 -3.97 -3.60 0.56
C SER A 88 -5.35 -3.36 -0.04
N PHE A 89 -5.66 -2.13 -0.46
CA PHE A 89 -6.92 -1.79 -1.13
C PHE A 89 -6.84 -1.85 -2.67
N ALA A 90 -5.67 -2.13 -3.25
CA ALA A 90 -5.49 -2.20 -4.69
C ALA A 90 -6.47 -3.17 -5.39
N PRO A 91 -6.73 -4.38 -4.87
CA PRO A 91 -7.68 -5.30 -5.50
C PRO A 91 -9.09 -4.75 -5.55
N VAL A 92 -9.55 -4.10 -4.48
CA VAL A 92 -10.88 -3.46 -4.42
C VAL A 92 -10.99 -2.40 -5.50
N LEU A 93 -9.99 -1.52 -5.59
CA LEU A 93 -10.00 -0.41 -6.53
C LEU A 93 -9.98 -0.92 -7.98
N ILE A 94 -9.00 -1.74 -8.35
CA ILE A 94 -8.84 -2.24 -9.72
C ILE A 94 -10.04 -3.10 -10.13
N SER A 95 -10.49 -4.00 -9.25
CA SER A 95 -11.62 -4.89 -9.58
C SER A 95 -12.93 -4.12 -9.71
N THR A 96 -13.12 -3.02 -8.96
CA THR A 96 -14.30 -2.15 -9.13
C THR A 96 -14.31 -1.50 -10.51
N PHE A 97 -13.18 -0.94 -10.97
CA PHE A 97 -13.11 -0.35 -12.31
C PHE A 97 -13.32 -1.38 -13.41
N LEU A 98 -12.70 -2.55 -13.31
CA LEU A 98 -12.90 -3.64 -14.27
C LEU A 98 -14.35 -4.15 -14.25
N PHE A 99 -14.98 -4.22 -13.09
CA PHE A 99 -16.38 -4.61 -12.97
C PHE A 99 -17.31 -3.58 -13.63
N MET A 100 -17.07 -2.28 -13.40
CA MET A 100 -17.83 -1.21 -14.06
C MET A 100 -17.65 -1.26 -15.59
N PHE A 101 -16.44 -1.55 -16.07
CA PHE A 101 -16.19 -1.77 -17.49
C PHE A 101 -16.99 -2.96 -18.03
N CYS A 102 -17.09 -4.07 -17.28
CA CYS A 102 -17.95 -5.19 -17.68
C CYS A 102 -19.42 -4.79 -17.76
N LEU A 103 -19.93 -3.98 -16.82
CA LEU A 103 -21.30 -3.47 -16.88
C LEU A 103 -21.53 -2.59 -18.10
N ASP A 104 -20.57 -1.73 -18.44
CA ASP A 104 -20.65 -0.86 -19.61
C ASP A 104 -20.69 -1.66 -20.91
N VAL A 105 -19.87 -2.71 -21.02
CA VAL A 105 -19.91 -3.66 -22.14
C VAL A 105 -21.27 -4.34 -22.26
N ILE A 106 -21.90 -4.72 -21.14
CA ILE A 106 -23.18 -5.45 -21.13
C ILE A 106 -24.37 -4.54 -21.44
N PHE A 107 -24.39 -3.32 -20.88
CA PHE A 107 -25.59 -2.48 -20.88
C PHE A 107 -25.52 -1.31 -21.87
N THR A 108 -24.33 -0.83 -22.21
CA THR A 108 -24.16 0.39 -23.02
C THR A 108 -23.63 0.06 -24.40
N ILE A 109 -22.60 -0.79 -24.49
CA ILE A 109 -21.92 -1.10 -25.74
C ILE A 109 -22.67 -2.21 -26.47
N GLN A 110 -23.09 -1.96 -27.71
CA GLN A 110 -23.71 -2.98 -28.55
C GLN A 110 -22.64 -3.99 -29.02
N THR A 111 -22.42 -5.04 -28.23
CA THR A 111 -21.52 -6.14 -28.57
C THR A 111 -22.30 -7.44 -28.84
N GLU A 112 -21.61 -8.40 -29.47
CA GLU A 112 -22.14 -9.73 -29.71
C GLU A 112 -22.50 -10.47 -28.41
N LEU A 113 -23.50 -11.36 -28.44
CA LEU A 113 -23.99 -12.08 -27.26
C LEU A 113 -22.87 -12.81 -26.50
N TRP A 114 -21.92 -13.42 -27.22
CA TRP A 114 -20.82 -14.15 -26.59
C TRP A 114 -19.87 -13.23 -25.81
N VAL A 115 -19.68 -11.98 -26.25
CA VAL A 115 -18.88 -10.97 -25.53
C VAL A 115 -19.57 -10.61 -24.22
N ASN A 116 -20.89 -10.38 -24.26
CA ASN A 116 -21.69 -10.10 -23.07
C ASN A 116 -21.65 -11.25 -22.05
N VAL A 117 -21.69 -12.50 -22.52
CA VAL A 117 -21.55 -13.68 -21.65
C VAL A 117 -20.18 -13.72 -20.98
N ILE A 118 -19.10 -13.48 -21.72
CA ILE A 118 -17.74 -13.42 -21.16
C ILE A 118 -17.63 -12.28 -20.14
N ALA A 119 -18.13 -11.10 -20.46
CA ALA A 119 -18.14 -9.94 -19.56
C ALA A 119 -18.93 -10.22 -18.28
N ALA A 120 -20.07 -10.90 -18.37
CA ALA A 120 -20.87 -11.27 -17.21
C ALA A 120 -20.15 -12.30 -16.33
N VAL A 121 -19.54 -13.33 -16.92
CA VAL A 121 -18.77 -14.35 -16.21
C VAL A 121 -17.54 -13.72 -15.54
N PHE A 122 -16.79 -12.88 -16.25
CA PHE A 122 -15.63 -12.19 -15.70
C PHE A 122 -16.02 -11.18 -14.62
N GLY A 123 -17.07 -10.38 -14.82
CA GLY A 123 -17.59 -9.45 -13.81
C GLY A 123 -18.04 -10.19 -12.55
N GLY A 124 -18.75 -11.31 -12.70
CA GLY A 124 -19.12 -12.18 -11.58
C GLY A 124 -17.89 -12.72 -10.84
N SER A 125 -16.85 -13.11 -11.58
CA SER A 125 -15.57 -13.55 -11.01
C SER A 125 -14.88 -12.47 -10.17
N LEU A 126 -14.84 -11.23 -10.65
CA LEU A 126 -14.25 -10.10 -9.94
C LEU A 126 -14.96 -9.84 -8.60
N LEU A 127 -16.30 -9.92 -8.58
CA LEU A 127 -17.08 -9.76 -7.33
C LEU A 127 -16.70 -10.79 -6.26
N LEU A 128 -16.33 -12.01 -6.67
CA LEU A 128 -15.89 -13.06 -5.75
C LEU A 128 -14.45 -12.87 -5.25
N GLY A 129 -13.63 -12.14 -5.99
CA GLY A 129 -12.24 -11.80 -5.64
C GLY A 129 -12.07 -10.41 -5.03
N LEU A 130 -13.15 -9.65 -4.82
CA LEU A 130 -13.09 -8.22 -4.50
C LEU A 130 -12.70 -7.92 -3.05
N GLU A 131 -12.85 -8.87 -2.14
CA GLU A 131 -12.67 -8.63 -0.71
C GLU A 131 -11.18 -8.52 -0.36
N PRO A 132 -10.73 -7.43 0.30
CA PRO A 132 -9.37 -7.35 0.82
C PRO A 132 -9.18 -8.48 1.82
N SER A 133 -8.09 -9.22 1.68
CA SER A 133 -7.89 -10.40 2.52
C SER A 133 -7.77 -9.99 3.99
N GLY A 134 -8.13 -10.88 4.90
CA GLY A 134 -7.89 -10.65 6.33
C GLY A 134 -6.39 -10.43 6.64
N GLN A 135 -5.49 -10.88 5.76
CA GLN A 135 -4.07 -10.58 5.83
C GLN A 135 -3.78 -9.12 5.49
N ASP A 136 -4.41 -8.55 4.47
CA ASP A 136 -4.26 -7.14 4.09
C ASP A 136 -4.64 -6.18 5.23
N ILE A 137 -5.77 -6.45 5.90
CA ILE A 137 -6.21 -5.65 7.04
C ILE A 137 -5.21 -5.75 8.20
N LYS A 138 -4.69 -6.96 8.47
CA LYS A 138 -3.67 -7.17 9.50
C LYS A 138 -2.38 -6.42 9.18
N LEU A 139 -1.97 -6.40 7.92
CA LEU A 139 -0.77 -5.70 7.44
C LEU A 139 -0.89 -4.18 7.69
N ILE A 140 -2.06 -3.58 7.41
CA ILE A 140 -2.31 -2.17 7.74
C ILE A 140 -2.15 -1.93 9.25
N GLY A 141 -2.75 -2.79 10.08
CA GLY A 141 -2.65 -2.69 11.54
C GLY A 141 -1.21 -2.82 12.05
N GLN A 142 -0.44 -3.78 11.52
CA GLN A 142 0.97 -3.97 11.85
C GLN A 142 1.82 -2.77 11.44
N THR A 143 1.57 -2.19 10.27
CA THR A 143 2.30 -0.98 9.81
C THR A 143 2.04 0.19 10.73
N PHE A 144 0.80 0.37 11.18
CA PHE A 144 0.45 1.40 12.16
C PHE A 144 1.17 1.20 13.50
N GLN A 145 1.25 -0.06 13.98
CA GLN A 145 1.93 -0.39 15.22
C GLN A 145 3.45 -0.17 15.16
N ASN A 146 4.07 -0.39 13.99
CA ASN A 146 5.51 -0.22 13.81
C ASN A 146 5.97 1.24 13.91
N ASP A 147 5.22 2.19 13.33
CA ASP A 147 5.49 3.63 13.46
C ASP A 147 4.18 4.43 13.61
N PRO A 148 3.61 4.52 14.82
CA PRO A 148 2.33 5.16 15.04
C PRO A 148 2.39 6.67 14.83
N ARG A 149 3.54 7.31 15.12
CA ARG A 149 3.68 8.77 14.97
C ARG A 149 3.66 9.17 13.51
N TYR A 150 4.44 8.49 12.67
CA TYR A 150 4.44 8.75 11.24
C TYR A 150 3.11 8.34 10.59
N SER A 151 2.49 7.25 11.06
CA SER A 151 1.18 6.80 10.61
C SER A 151 0.08 7.84 10.88
N VAL A 152 0.02 8.41 12.08
CA VAL A 152 -0.95 9.48 12.42
C VAL A 152 -0.70 10.73 11.56
N TYR A 153 0.56 11.09 11.33
CA TYR A 153 0.92 12.18 10.42
C TYR A 153 0.40 11.92 9.00
N GLN A 154 0.55 10.71 8.47
CA GLN A 154 0.03 10.34 7.15
C GLN A 154 -1.50 10.38 7.08
N ILE A 155 -2.19 9.90 8.12
CA ILE A 155 -3.65 9.98 8.19
C ILE A 155 -4.12 11.44 8.20
N LEU A 156 -3.49 12.29 9.01
CA LEU A 156 -3.83 13.71 9.09
C LEU A 156 -3.63 14.43 7.75
N LEU A 157 -2.53 14.16 7.06
CA LEU A 157 -2.29 14.69 5.72
C LEU A 157 -3.37 14.23 4.72
N LEU A 158 -3.76 12.97 4.79
CA LEU A 158 -4.77 12.40 3.91
C LEU A 158 -6.14 13.05 4.15
N VAL A 159 -6.56 13.19 5.41
CA VAL A 159 -7.79 13.90 5.77
C VAL A 159 -7.76 15.35 5.31
N LEU A 160 -6.66 16.07 5.57
CA LEU A 160 -6.53 17.47 5.15
C LEU A 160 -6.59 17.61 3.63
N SER A 161 -5.94 16.70 2.89
CA SER A 161 -6.01 16.68 1.43
C SER A 161 -7.44 16.48 0.93
N GLY A 162 -8.18 15.50 1.50
CA GLY A 162 -9.56 15.23 1.13
C GLY A 162 -10.50 16.40 1.43
N VAL A 163 -10.34 17.05 2.59
CA VAL A 163 -11.13 18.25 2.95
C VAL A 163 -10.86 19.40 1.99
N LEU A 164 -9.59 19.67 1.67
CA LEU A 164 -9.23 20.75 0.74
C LEU A 164 -9.87 20.54 -0.63
N ILE A 165 -9.91 19.29 -1.08
CA ILE A 165 -10.50 18.97 -2.37
C ILE A 165 -12.01 19.11 -2.28
N TRP A 166 -12.62 18.55 -1.26
CA TRP A 166 -14.07 18.63 -1.10
C TRP A 166 -14.53 20.10 -1.12
N LEU A 167 -13.81 20.98 -0.42
CA LEU A 167 -14.03 22.43 -0.49
C LEU A 167 -13.84 22.97 -1.91
N PHE A 168 -12.81 22.53 -2.64
CA PHE A 168 -12.59 22.96 -4.02
C PHE A 168 -13.73 22.52 -4.95
N VAL A 169 -14.17 21.26 -4.88
CA VAL A 169 -15.27 20.74 -5.70
C VAL A 169 -16.56 21.53 -5.44
N ASP A 170 -16.88 21.76 -4.17
CA ASP A 170 -18.10 22.44 -3.74
C ASP A 170 -18.09 23.92 -4.17
N LEU A 171 -16.94 24.61 -4.05
CA LEU A 171 -16.80 26.01 -4.43
C LEU A 171 -16.87 26.25 -5.94
N TYR A 172 -16.48 25.27 -6.77
CA TYR A 172 -16.38 25.43 -8.22
C TYR A 172 -17.51 24.76 -9.02
N PHE A 173 -18.59 24.26 -8.37
CA PHE A 173 -19.83 23.75 -9.00
C PHE A 173 -19.61 22.83 -10.21
N ILE A 174 -18.71 21.85 -10.09
CA ILE A 174 -18.40 20.94 -11.21
C ILE A 174 -19.47 19.84 -11.29
N SER A 175 -20.33 19.91 -12.32
CA SER A 175 -21.35 18.89 -12.62
C SER A 175 -20.94 18.01 -13.82
N LEU A 176 -20.84 16.69 -13.55
CA LEU A 176 -20.74 15.49 -14.42
C LEU A 176 -21.14 15.60 -15.92
N PRO A 177 -20.45 14.92 -16.87
CA PRO A 177 -20.18 13.47 -16.91
C PRO A 177 -18.69 13.06 -17.05
N PHE A 178 -17.76 14.02 -16.94
CA PHE A 178 -16.31 13.81 -16.97
C PHE A 178 -15.74 13.09 -15.72
N GLU A 179 -16.56 12.53 -14.84
CA GLU A 179 -16.16 12.14 -13.48
C GLU A 179 -15.07 11.07 -13.42
N VAL A 180 -15.00 10.11 -14.34
CA VAL A 180 -13.95 9.08 -14.26
C VAL A 180 -12.58 9.66 -14.62
N LEU A 181 -12.51 10.49 -15.66
CA LEU A 181 -11.30 11.24 -16.00
C LEU A 181 -10.97 12.26 -14.92
N TYR A 182 -11.99 12.86 -14.30
CA TYR A 182 -11.84 13.73 -13.14
C TYR A 182 -11.25 12.97 -11.96
N TYR A 183 -11.74 11.79 -11.58
CA TYR A 183 -11.16 11.00 -10.47
C TYR A 183 -9.74 10.51 -10.77
N ILE A 184 -9.41 10.24 -12.05
CA ILE A 184 -8.05 9.89 -12.48
C ILE A 184 -7.13 11.12 -12.43
N GLU A 185 -7.54 12.25 -13.00
CA GLU A 185 -6.83 13.53 -12.92
C GLU A 185 -6.63 13.94 -11.46
N TYR A 186 -7.68 13.80 -10.66
CA TYR A 186 -7.71 14.05 -9.24
C TYR A 186 -6.72 13.18 -8.47
N PHE A 187 -6.68 11.88 -8.75
CA PHE A 187 -5.70 10.96 -8.17
C PHE A 187 -4.27 11.35 -8.56
N VAL A 188 -4.06 11.77 -9.81
CA VAL A 188 -2.76 12.26 -10.30
C VAL A 188 -2.36 13.57 -9.60
N VAL A 189 -3.28 14.52 -9.47
CA VAL A 189 -3.04 15.81 -8.78
C VAL A 189 -2.77 15.58 -7.29
N LEU A 190 -3.54 14.73 -6.61
CA LEU A 190 -3.28 14.32 -5.23
C LEU A 190 -1.90 13.72 -5.07
N THR A 191 -1.51 12.85 -6.01
CA THR A 191 -0.21 12.18 -6.00
C THR A 191 0.92 13.20 -6.15
N ILE A 192 0.83 14.08 -7.15
CA ILE A 192 1.80 15.16 -7.39
C ILE A 192 1.88 16.09 -6.17
N PHE A 193 0.73 16.50 -5.62
CA PHE A 193 0.68 17.42 -4.49
C PHE A 193 1.25 16.79 -3.22
N TYR A 194 0.88 15.55 -2.92
CA TYR A 194 1.44 14.77 -1.81
C TYR A 194 2.96 14.65 -1.93
N PHE A 195 3.48 14.26 -3.10
CA PHE A 195 4.92 14.15 -3.31
C PHE A 195 5.64 15.51 -3.26
N SER A 196 4.99 16.57 -3.72
CA SER A 196 5.50 17.94 -3.63
C SER A 196 5.63 18.38 -2.18
N LEU A 197 4.57 18.21 -1.37
CA LEU A 197 4.61 18.49 0.07
C LEU A 197 5.68 17.66 0.77
N LYS A 198 5.73 16.35 0.50
CA LYS A 198 6.78 15.47 1.04
C LYS A 198 8.19 15.96 0.66
N GLY A 199 8.38 16.42 -0.58
CA GLY A 199 9.61 17.02 -1.05
C GLY A 199 9.98 18.29 -0.30
N VAL A 200 9.04 19.21 -0.13
CA VAL A 200 9.22 20.45 0.65
C VAL A 200 9.60 20.12 2.09
N PHE A 201 8.88 19.22 2.76
CA PHE A 201 9.20 18.81 4.13
C PHE A 201 10.57 18.13 4.24
N TRP A 202 10.97 17.35 3.24
CA TRP A 202 12.31 16.76 3.20
C TRP A 202 13.41 17.82 3.05
N ILE A 203 13.21 18.81 2.18
CA ILE A 203 14.13 19.95 2.02
C ILE A 203 14.23 20.72 3.33
N VAL A 204 13.10 21.06 3.96
CA VAL A 204 13.06 21.76 5.25
C VAL A 204 13.75 20.95 6.34
N SER A 205 13.54 19.63 6.39
CA SER A 205 14.22 18.74 7.34
C SER A 205 15.74 18.70 7.13
N LYS A 206 16.20 18.73 5.87
CA LYS A 206 17.64 18.81 5.57
C LYS A 206 18.23 20.16 5.96
N LEU A 207 17.53 21.25 5.68
CA LEU A 207 17.98 22.60 6.03
C LEU A 207 18.07 22.76 7.55
N THR A 208 17.04 22.33 8.28
CA THR A 208 17.05 22.37 9.76
C THR A 208 18.15 21.50 10.36
N LYS A 209 18.38 20.28 9.85
CA LYS A 209 19.53 19.45 10.27
C LYS A 209 20.88 20.11 9.96
N GLY A 210 21.00 20.78 8.82
CA GLY A 210 22.20 21.53 8.44
C GLY A 210 22.48 22.71 9.37
N VAL A 211 21.43 23.47 9.71
CA VAL A 211 21.50 24.60 10.65
C VAL A 211 21.82 24.12 12.06
N ILE A 212 21.15 23.07 12.55
CA ILE A 212 21.42 22.47 13.87
C ILE A 212 22.85 21.95 13.96
N LYS A 213 23.38 21.29 12.90
CA LYS A 213 24.78 20.85 12.87
C LYS A 213 25.77 22.01 12.87
N LYS A 214 25.40 23.14 12.26
CA LYS A 214 26.22 24.37 12.24
C LYS A 214 26.20 25.06 13.61
N MET A 215 25.05 25.09 14.29
CA MET A 215 24.91 25.63 15.65
C MET A 215 25.52 24.72 16.73
N GLY A 216 25.41 23.39 16.59
CA GLY A 216 26.07 22.42 17.47
C GLY A 216 27.60 22.47 17.37
N LYS A 217 28.15 22.85 16.19
CA LYS A 217 29.58 23.17 16.05
C LYS A 217 29.97 24.51 16.68
N MET A 218 29.05 25.47 16.81
CA MET A 218 29.31 26.73 17.51
C MET A 218 29.33 26.57 19.03
N GLN A 219 28.70 25.52 19.58
CA GLN A 219 28.59 25.34 21.03
C GLN A 219 29.68 24.44 21.67
N VAL A 220 30.68 23.99 20.91
CA VAL A 220 31.89 23.32 21.46
C VAL A 220 33.14 24.11 21.07
N SER A 221 33.17 25.38 21.44
CA SER A 221 34.44 26.03 21.74
C SER A 221 34.42 26.42 23.21
N SER A 222 34.66 25.42 24.07
CA SER A 222 34.96 25.70 25.47
C SER A 222 36.16 26.65 25.50
N PRO A 223 36.05 27.84 26.11
CA PRO A 223 37.10 28.84 26.05
C PRO A 223 38.34 28.28 26.77
N LYS A 224 39.45 28.20 26.02
CA LYS A 224 40.80 27.84 26.49
C LYS A 224 41.36 28.91 27.44
N LEU A 225 40.69 29.20 28.55
CA LEU A 225 41.14 30.19 29.52
C LEU A 225 41.30 29.66 30.94
N LEU A 226 40.93 28.41 31.24
CA LEU A 226 41.14 27.84 32.57
C LEU A 226 41.61 26.39 32.48
N THR A 227 42.92 26.22 32.31
CA THR A 227 43.73 25.19 33.01
C THR A 227 45.21 25.34 32.62
N ARG A 228 45.83 26.46 33.04
CA ARG A 228 47.28 26.54 33.22
C ARG A 228 47.61 26.15 34.67
N LYS A 229 47.74 24.86 34.92
CA LYS A 229 48.35 24.20 36.10
C LYS A 229 48.57 22.74 35.68
N GLY A 230 49.75 22.14 35.66
CA GLY A 230 51.05 22.57 36.09
C GLY A 230 52.11 21.69 35.43
N ARG A 231 53.30 22.24 35.33
CA ARG A 231 54.54 21.61 34.88
C ARG A 231 55.00 20.62 35.96
N PHE A 232 54.83 19.32 35.73
CA PHE A 232 55.62 18.24 36.36
C PHE A 232 55.88 17.21 35.26
N ARG A 233 57.09 17.27 34.67
CA ARG A 233 58.23 16.37 34.88
C ARG A 233 58.04 15.01 34.21
N HIS A 234 58.92 14.78 33.23
CA HIS A 234 59.31 13.49 32.66
C HIS A 234 59.34 12.36 33.69
N ILE A 235 58.72 11.23 33.33
CA ILE A 235 59.32 9.90 33.47
C ILE A 235 58.99 9.16 32.16
N ASN A 236 60.02 8.84 31.38
CA ASN A 236 59.92 7.85 30.32
C ASN A 236 59.88 6.48 31.01
N ASP A 237 58.87 5.66 30.75
CA ASP A 237 58.96 4.23 31.04
C ASP A 237 59.37 3.47 29.77
N PRO A 238 60.55 2.80 29.74
CA PRO A 238 61.04 2.08 28.56
C PRO A 238 60.52 0.64 28.42
N ASN A 239 59.68 0.15 29.33
CA ASN A 239 59.01 -1.15 29.25
C ASN A 239 57.50 -0.87 29.26
N GLU A 240 56.72 -1.09 28.20
CA GLU A 240 56.15 -2.40 27.89
C GLU A 240 55.73 -2.38 26.41
N ARG A 241 56.68 -2.74 25.54
CA ARG A 241 56.35 -3.45 24.31
C ARG A 241 56.22 -4.91 24.70
N GLU A 242 55.01 -5.45 24.67
CA GLU A 242 54.65 -6.88 24.62
C GLU A 242 53.14 -6.88 24.95
N VAL A 243 52.22 -7.39 24.13
CA VAL A 243 52.16 -8.72 23.55
C VAL A 243 51.30 -8.65 22.27
N LYS A 244 51.88 -9.06 21.14
CA LYS A 244 51.14 -9.63 20.02
C LYS A 244 50.99 -11.12 20.29
N TRP A 245 49.76 -11.62 20.32
CA TRP A 245 49.36 -12.93 19.81
C TRP A 245 47.94 -12.80 19.28
#